data_AF-A0A2M8NPT7-F1
#
_entry.id   AF-A0A2M8NPT7-F1
#
_cell.length_a   1.000
_cell.length_b   1.000
_cell.length_c   1.000
_cell.angle_alpha   90.00
_cell.angle_beta   90.00
_cell.angle_gamma   90.00
#
_symmetry.space_group_name_H-M   'P 1'
#
loop_
_entity.id
_entity.type
_entity.pdbx_description
1 polymer ?
#
loop_
_entity_poly.entity_id
_entity_poly.type
_entity_poly.pdbx_seq_one_letter_code
_entity_poly.pdbx_strand_id
1 'polypeptide(L)'
;MPPSETPHSDETIHASPLPKRPENGWLAWLATIGYLSAEYSPDAALTIRLAPASDGVRWSLVCAWGQHQEVVSDQPDLSAGLKALWQVVSMNHHIFKSDEAIFKSPAYYRDDQWLDRRTLETLDRLIALNNAAFKNQWRIIIIYQALDNPQMRVQARLVAKGSDIQSGGRGASLGDACRSLVRNAAAHYAAVSRQQIDSFFADAL
;
A
#
# COMPACT_ATOMS: atom_id res chain seq x y z
N MET A 1 2.98 -30.71 -68.01
CA MET A 1 3.35 -29.76 -66.94
C MET A 1 2.10 -29.47 -66.13
N PRO A 2 1.99 -29.94 -64.88
CA PRO A 2 0.93 -29.47 -63.99
C PRO A 2 1.36 -28.13 -63.35
N PRO A 3 0.42 -27.26 -62.96
CA PRO A 3 0.73 -26.03 -62.24
C PRO A 3 1.08 -26.36 -60.79
N SER A 4 2.17 -25.76 -60.31
CA SER A 4 2.58 -25.82 -58.91
C SER A 4 1.64 -24.97 -58.06
N GLU A 5 0.85 -25.62 -57.20
CA GLU A 5 0.11 -24.94 -56.13
C GLU A 5 1.10 -24.51 -55.03
N THR A 6 1.30 -23.20 -54.88
CA THR A 6 1.92 -22.61 -53.69
C THR A 6 0.89 -22.58 -52.55
N PRO A 7 1.18 -23.15 -51.37
CA PRO A 7 0.28 -23.00 -50.23
C PRO A 7 0.41 -21.58 -49.66
N HIS A 8 -0.69 -20.83 -49.67
CA HIS A 8 -0.86 -19.64 -48.84
C HIS A 8 -0.97 -20.08 -47.37
N SER A 9 0.11 -19.98 -46.61
CA SER A 9 0.06 -20.03 -45.15
C SER A 9 -0.38 -18.67 -44.64
N ASP A 10 -1.68 -18.48 -44.53
CA ASP A 10 -2.30 -17.35 -43.82
C ASP A 10 -2.16 -17.64 -42.31
N GLU A 11 -0.93 -17.50 -41.79
CA GLU A 11 -0.67 -17.51 -40.35
C GLU A 11 -1.30 -16.25 -39.76
N THR A 12 -2.58 -16.38 -39.37
CA THR A 12 -3.23 -15.41 -38.50
C THR A 12 -2.52 -15.48 -37.15
N ILE A 13 -1.50 -14.64 -36.95
CA ILE A 13 -0.85 -14.44 -35.66
C ILE A 13 -1.92 -13.89 -34.73
N HIS A 14 -2.57 -14.77 -33.97
CA HIS A 14 -3.43 -14.41 -32.85
C HIS A 14 -2.53 -13.82 -31.76
N ALA A 15 -2.20 -12.54 -31.89
CA ALA A 15 -1.59 -11.79 -30.80
C ALA A 15 -2.60 -11.78 -29.64
N SER A 16 -2.36 -12.58 -28.61
CA SER A 16 -3.12 -12.53 -27.37
C SER A 16 -3.14 -11.08 -26.89
N PRO A 17 -4.32 -10.54 -26.52
CA PRO A 17 -4.40 -9.15 -26.06
C PRO A 17 -3.48 -8.97 -24.86
N LEU A 18 -2.68 -7.90 -24.89
CA LEU A 18 -1.79 -7.55 -23.79
C LEU A 18 -2.59 -7.45 -22.48
N PRO A 19 -2.03 -7.91 -21.36
CA PRO A 19 -2.72 -7.86 -20.07
C PRO A 19 -3.08 -6.42 -19.73
N LYS A 20 -4.30 -6.22 -19.22
CA LYS A 20 -4.74 -4.90 -18.79
C LYS A 20 -3.89 -4.46 -17.60
N ARG A 21 -3.30 -3.26 -17.72
CA ARG A 21 -2.58 -2.61 -16.63
C ARG A 21 -3.50 -2.38 -15.41
N PRO A 22 -2.99 -2.52 -14.17
CA PRO A 22 -3.76 -2.19 -12.97
C PRO A 22 -4.32 -0.76 -12.99
N GLU A 23 -5.48 -0.56 -12.35
CA GLU A 23 -6.23 0.70 -12.49
C GLU A 23 -5.55 1.89 -11.80
N ASN A 24 -4.74 1.63 -10.78
CA ASN A 24 -4.00 2.64 -10.03
C ASN A 24 -2.66 2.09 -9.53
N GLY A 25 -1.78 3.00 -9.09
CA GLY A 25 -0.43 2.68 -8.64
C GLY A 25 -0.39 1.76 -7.41
N TRP A 26 -1.37 1.86 -6.52
CA TRP A 26 -1.51 0.94 -5.39
C TRP A 26 -1.78 -0.50 -5.87
N LEU A 27 -2.76 -0.71 -6.75
CA LEU A 27 -3.06 -2.03 -7.31
C LEU A 27 -1.89 -2.58 -8.12
N ALA A 28 -1.10 -1.72 -8.77
CA ALA A 28 0.14 -2.11 -9.43
C ALA A 28 1.16 -2.66 -8.43
N TRP A 29 1.36 -1.97 -7.30
CA TRP A 29 2.19 -2.50 -6.21
C TRP A 29 1.69 -3.83 -5.68
N LEU A 30 0.37 -4.02 -5.51
CA LEU A 30 -0.18 -5.31 -5.08
C LEU A 30 0.11 -6.42 -6.08
N ALA A 31 0.00 -6.12 -7.38
CA ALA A 31 0.33 -7.05 -8.46
C ALA A 31 1.84 -7.36 -8.50
N THR A 32 2.70 -6.37 -8.29
CA THR A 32 4.16 -6.56 -8.19
C THR A 32 4.54 -7.45 -7.02
N ILE A 33 4.00 -7.19 -5.82
CA ILE A 33 4.25 -8.04 -4.65
C ILE A 33 3.69 -9.45 -4.87
N GLY A 34 2.51 -9.59 -5.48
CA GLY A 34 1.97 -10.91 -5.86
C GLY A 34 2.86 -11.66 -6.85
N TYR A 35 3.43 -10.94 -7.82
CA TYR A 35 4.39 -11.52 -8.75
C TYR A 35 5.70 -11.92 -8.05
N LEU A 36 6.27 -11.07 -7.19
CA LEU A 36 7.44 -11.42 -6.38
C LEU A 36 7.17 -12.65 -5.50
N SER A 37 5.97 -12.73 -4.93
CA SER A 37 5.53 -13.86 -4.11
C SER A 37 5.52 -15.17 -4.88
N ALA A 38 5.04 -15.16 -6.12
CA ALA A 38 4.92 -16.35 -6.96
C ALA A 38 6.26 -16.77 -7.59
N GLU A 39 7.09 -15.80 -7.99
CA GLU A 39 8.25 -16.03 -8.86
C GLU A 39 9.59 -16.05 -8.14
N TYR A 40 9.66 -15.48 -6.93
CA TYR A 40 10.90 -15.29 -6.18
C TYR A 40 10.81 -15.83 -4.76
N SER A 41 9.85 -15.36 -3.96
CA SER A 41 9.77 -15.78 -2.55
C SER A 41 8.39 -15.55 -1.93
N PRO A 42 7.78 -16.56 -1.27
CA PRO A 42 6.44 -16.45 -0.70
C PRO A 42 6.32 -15.45 0.46
N ASP A 43 7.44 -14.95 1.00
CA ASP A 43 7.48 -13.92 2.03
C ASP A 43 7.40 -12.49 1.48
N ALA A 44 7.25 -12.32 0.16
CA ALA A 44 7.20 -11.02 -0.48
C ALA A 44 6.13 -10.11 0.17
N ALA A 45 6.55 -8.92 0.58
CA ALA A 45 5.71 -7.99 1.32
C ALA A 45 6.01 -6.52 1.00
N LEU A 46 4.97 -5.70 1.08
CA LEU A 46 5.06 -4.24 1.10
C LEU A 46 4.66 -3.74 2.48
N THR A 47 5.59 -3.10 3.18
CA THR A 47 5.34 -2.46 4.48
C THR A 47 5.35 -0.95 4.33
N ILE A 48 4.36 -0.29 4.92
CA ILE A 48 4.19 1.16 4.93
C ILE A 48 4.09 1.59 6.38
N ARG A 49 4.92 2.55 6.76
CA ARG A 49 4.89 3.21 8.04
C ARG A 49 4.56 4.67 7.84
N LEU A 50 3.64 5.19 8.64
CA LEU A 50 3.34 6.61 8.71
C LEU A 50 3.34 7.07 10.17
N ALA A 51 3.91 8.25 10.41
CA ALA A 51 4.04 8.83 11.74
C ALA A 51 3.97 10.38 11.64
N PRO A 52 3.51 11.05 12.70
CA PRO A 52 3.50 12.51 12.74
C PRO A 52 4.93 13.06 12.78
N ALA A 53 5.11 14.21 12.14
CA ALA A 53 6.33 15.01 12.11
C ALA A 53 5.99 16.48 12.36
N SER A 54 7.01 17.33 12.49
CA SER A 54 6.83 18.76 12.77
C SER A 54 6.01 19.51 11.71
N ASP A 55 6.01 19.02 10.47
CA ASP A 55 5.40 19.64 9.30
C ASP A 55 4.28 18.80 8.67
N GLY A 56 3.79 17.76 9.37
CA GLY A 56 2.71 16.91 8.87
C GLY A 56 2.90 15.45 9.22
N VAL A 57 2.79 14.57 8.22
CA VAL A 57 2.97 13.13 8.37
C VAL A 57 4.09 12.68 7.45
N ARG A 58 4.99 11.84 7.97
CA ARG A 58 6.09 11.27 7.20
C ARG A 58 5.84 9.79 6.93
N TRP A 59 6.15 9.40 5.70
CA TRP A 59 5.94 8.06 5.18
C TRP A 59 7.28 7.35 4.99
N SER A 60 7.34 6.09 5.38
CA SER A 60 8.48 5.21 5.12
C SER A 60 7.96 3.89 4.60
N LEU A 61 8.54 3.38 3.53
CA LEU A 61 8.07 2.17 2.87
C LEU A 61 9.20 1.17 2.68
N VAL A 62 8.85 -0.11 2.72
CA VAL A 62 9.76 -1.23 2.54
C VAL A 62 9.15 -2.24 1.58
N CYS A 63 9.89 -2.63 0.55
CA CYS A 63 9.59 -3.81 -0.27
C CYS A 63 10.61 -4.89 0.11
N ALA A 64 10.14 -6.07 0.52
CA ALA A 64 11.01 -7.18 0.89
C ALA A 64 10.57 -8.47 0.19
N TRP A 65 11.53 -9.31 -0.21
CA TRP A 65 11.31 -10.66 -0.72
C TRP A 65 12.60 -11.48 -0.57
N GLY A 66 12.53 -12.65 0.05
CA GLY A 66 13.69 -13.49 0.34
C GLY A 66 14.75 -12.74 1.15
N GLN A 67 15.96 -12.59 0.61
CA GLN A 67 17.06 -11.83 1.24
C GLN A 67 17.13 -10.37 0.80
N HIS A 68 16.21 -9.92 -0.06
CA HIS A 68 16.20 -8.55 -0.57
C HIS A 68 15.27 -7.67 0.25
N GLN A 69 15.73 -6.46 0.54
CA GLN A 69 14.96 -5.45 1.23
C GLN A 69 15.33 -4.07 0.71
N GLU A 70 14.37 -3.38 0.13
CA GLU A 70 14.51 -2.01 -0.35
C GLU A 70 13.67 -1.07 0.50
N VAL A 71 14.24 0.08 0.86
CA VAL A 71 13.66 1.00 1.85
C VAL A 71 13.71 2.43 1.33
N VAL A 72 12.63 3.17 1.55
CA VAL A 72 12.59 4.63 1.44
C VAL A 72 11.99 5.24 2.70
N SER A 73 12.52 6.38 3.10
CA SER A 73 12.15 7.05 4.36
C SER A 73 11.78 8.52 4.11
N ASP A 74 11.10 9.11 5.09
CA ASP A 74 10.77 10.54 5.18
C ASP A 74 10.04 11.15 3.98
N GLN A 75 9.22 10.35 3.31
CA GLN A 75 8.44 10.75 2.15
C GLN A 75 7.24 11.62 2.57
N PRO A 76 6.88 12.64 1.77
CA PRO A 76 5.84 13.61 2.13
C PRO A 76 4.43 13.01 2.09
N ASP A 77 4.21 12.04 1.20
CA ASP A 77 2.94 11.35 1.05
C ASP A 77 3.16 9.90 0.56
N LEU A 78 2.08 9.12 0.55
CA LEU A 78 2.12 7.72 0.14
C LEU A 78 2.51 7.56 -1.34
N SER A 79 2.03 8.42 -2.23
CA SER A 79 2.29 8.35 -3.66
C SER A 79 3.76 8.59 -3.96
N ALA A 80 4.35 9.63 -3.34
CA ALA A 80 5.78 9.92 -3.41
C ALA A 80 6.61 8.74 -2.92
N GLY A 81 6.22 8.15 -1.78
CA GLY A 81 6.93 6.99 -1.24
C GLY A 81 6.84 5.73 -2.12
N LEU A 82 5.68 5.44 -2.70
CA LEU A 82 5.52 4.32 -3.62
C LEU A 82 6.32 4.50 -4.91
N LYS A 83 6.42 5.74 -5.44
CA LYS A 83 7.28 6.07 -6.58
C LYS A 83 8.75 5.90 -6.26
N ALA A 84 9.20 6.51 -5.17
CA ALA A 84 10.59 6.46 -4.74
C ALA A 84 11.02 5.00 -4.50
N LEU A 85 10.18 4.21 -3.84
CA LEU A 85 10.45 2.79 -3.62
C LEU A 85 10.57 2.02 -4.94
N TRP A 86 9.71 2.32 -5.92
CA TRP A 86 9.81 1.66 -7.22
C TRP A 86 11.10 2.04 -7.95
N GLN A 87 11.51 3.31 -7.90
CA GLN A 87 12.77 3.75 -8.49
C GLN A 87 13.95 2.95 -7.92
N VAL A 88 14.01 2.78 -6.59
CA VAL A 88 15.05 1.97 -5.93
C VAL A 88 15.00 0.51 -6.39
N VAL A 89 13.81 -0.11 -6.35
CA VAL A 89 13.64 -1.51 -6.78
C VAL A 89 14.06 -1.70 -8.24
N SER A 90 13.59 -0.85 -9.15
CA SER A 90 13.86 -0.96 -10.58
C SER A 90 15.31 -0.68 -10.96
N MET A 91 16.02 0.14 -10.17
CA MET A 91 17.45 0.41 -10.36
C MET A 91 18.31 -0.78 -9.91
N ASN A 92 17.92 -1.44 -8.82
CA ASN A 92 18.72 -2.50 -8.22
C ASN A 92 18.38 -3.89 -8.79
N HIS A 93 17.17 -4.08 -9.32
CA HIS A 93 16.64 -5.40 -9.65
C HIS A 93 15.89 -5.43 -10.99
N HIS A 94 16.18 -6.45 -11.79
CA HIS A 94 15.39 -6.83 -12.97
C HIS A 94 14.37 -7.90 -12.57
N ILE A 95 13.24 -7.48 -12.00
CA ILE A 95 12.28 -8.40 -11.38
C ILE A 95 11.34 -9.09 -12.40
N PHE A 96 10.97 -8.45 -13.50
CA PHE A 96 10.02 -9.03 -14.44
C PHE A 96 10.73 -9.89 -15.48
N LYS A 97 10.33 -11.17 -15.59
CA LYS A 97 10.93 -12.16 -16.49
C LYS A 97 10.31 -12.15 -17.91
N SER A 98 9.17 -11.48 -18.07
CA SER A 98 8.45 -11.38 -19.35
C SER A 98 7.87 -9.98 -19.56
N ASP A 99 7.69 -9.60 -20.82
CA ASP A 99 7.03 -8.33 -21.19
C ASP A 99 5.61 -8.25 -20.64
N GLU A 100 4.90 -9.38 -20.59
CA GLU A 100 3.58 -9.48 -19.97
C GLU A 100 3.62 -9.07 -18.49
N ALA A 101 4.64 -9.52 -17.75
CA ALA A 101 4.79 -9.18 -16.34
C ALA A 101 5.15 -7.70 -16.12
N ILE A 102 5.83 -7.05 -17.07
CA ILE A 102 6.16 -5.62 -17.01
C ILE A 102 4.89 -4.75 -16.90
N PHE A 103 3.74 -5.19 -17.43
CA PHE A 103 2.46 -4.47 -17.28
C PHE A 103 1.98 -4.39 -15.82
N LYS A 104 2.52 -5.21 -14.92
CA LYS A 104 2.24 -5.17 -13.48
C LYS A 104 3.05 -4.08 -12.77
N SER A 105 4.03 -3.48 -13.44
CA SER A 105 4.92 -2.45 -12.89
C SER A 105 4.14 -1.26 -12.30
N PRO A 106 4.56 -0.74 -11.12
CA PRO A 106 4.03 0.49 -10.54
C PRO A 106 4.66 1.75 -11.18
N ALA A 107 5.31 1.63 -12.35
CA ALA A 107 5.83 2.76 -13.11
C ALA A 107 4.74 3.57 -13.83
N TYR A 108 5.04 4.84 -14.13
CA TYR A 108 4.27 5.69 -15.04
C TYR A 108 2.81 5.95 -14.64
N TYR A 109 2.46 5.92 -13.35
CA TYR A 109 1.16 6.42 -12.86
C TYR A 109 1.28 7.92 -12.59
N ARG A 110 0.30 8.70 -13.06
CA ARG A 110 0.20 10.13 -12.72
C ARG A 110 -0.12 10.30 -11.24
N ASP A 111 0.07 11.51 -10.73
CA ASP A 111 -0.10 11.84 -9.30
C ASP A 111 -1.53 11.54 -8.81
N ASP A 112 -2.53 11.74 -9.67
CA ASP A 112 -3.95 11.48 -9.41
C ASP A 112 -4.35 10.00 -9.53
N GLN A 113 -3.43 9.12 -9.92
CA GLN A 113 -3.70 7.71 -10.23
C GLN A 113 -3.09 6.72 -9.23
N TRP A 114 -2.67 7.16 -8.05
CA TRP A 114 -2.03 6.28 -7.07
C TRP A 114 -3.01 5.54 -6.17
N LEU A 115 -4.12 6.19 -5.82
CA LEU A 115 -5.20 5.62 -5.03
C LEU A 115 -6.53 6.00 -5.64
N ASP A 116 -7.53 5.13 -5.47
CA ASP A 116 -8.91 5.54 -5.68
C ASP A 116 -9.35 6.53 -4.60
N ARG A 117 -10.29 7.41 -4.95
CA ARG A 117 -10.80 8.47 -4.09
C ARG A 117 -11.29 7.96 -2.73
N ARG A 118 -12.00 6.82 -2.71
CA ARG A 118 -12.61 6.30 -1.48
C ARG A 118 -11.54 5.78 -0.51
N THR A 119 -10.49 5.16 -1.02
CA THR A 119 -9.34 4.73 -0.22
C THR A 119 -8.59 5.94 0.33
N LEU A 120 -8.35 6.97 -0.49
CA LEU A 120 -7.72 8.22 -0.06
C LEU A 120 -8.49 8.88 1.08
N GLU A 121 -9.80 9.11 0.91
CA GLU A 121 -10.67 9.70 1.95
C GLU A 121 -10.66 8.89 3.25
N THR A 122 -10.58 7.56 3.16
CA THR A 122 -10.51 6.68 4.33
C THR A 122 -9.18 6.85 5.08
N LEU A 123 -8.08 6.96 4.34
CA LEU A 123 -6.73 7.12 4.87
C LEU A 123 -6.54 8.51 5.51
N ASP A 124 -7.02 9.57 4.84
CA ASP A 124 -6.99 10.93 5.35
C ASP A 124 -7.78 11.06 6.65
N ARG A 125 -8.96 10.44 6.71
CA ARG A 125 -9.76 10.40 7.94
C ARG A 125 -9.04 9.68 9.07
N LEU A 126 -8.39 8.54 8.78
CA LEU A 126 -7.61 7.80 9.78
C LEU A 126 -6.47 8.68 10.32
N ILE A 127 -5.75 9.38 9.45
CA ILE A 127 -4.67 10.31 9.84
C ILE A 127 -5.21 11.45 10.71
N ALA A 128 -6.30 12.10 10.28
CA ALA A 128 -6.91 13.21 11.01
C ALA A 128 -7.36 12.79 12.43
N LEU A 129 -7.98 11.61 12.56
CA LEU A 129 -8.39 11.06 13.87
C LEU A 129 -7.20 10.82 14.80
N ASN A 130 -6.11 10.25 14.29
CA ASN A 130 -4.93 9.99 15.12
C ASN A 130 -4.19 11.26 15.51
N ASN A 131 -4.11 12.26 14.61
CA ASN A 131 -3.58 13.57 14.94
C ASN A 131 -4.41 14.26 16.04
N ALA A 132 -5.74 14.22 15.93
CA ALA A 132 -6.62 14.81 16.93
C ALA A 132 -6.52 14.12 18.30
N ALA A 133 -6.45 12.78 18.32
CA ALA A 133 -6.44 12.01 19.56
C ALA A 133 -5.06 11.91 20.21
N PHE A 134 -4.00 11.72 19.42
CA PHE A 134 -2.69 11.34 19.95
C PHE A 134 -1.60 12.37 19.63
N LYS A 135 -1.92 13.47 18.94
CA LYS A 135 -0.98 14.53 18.57
C LYS A 135 0.24 13.93 17.84
N ASN A 136 1.44 14.03 18.44
CA ASN A 136 2.69 13.55 17.86
C ASN A 136 3.09 12.15 18.36
N GLN A 137 2.21 11.46 19.10
CA GLN A 137 2.53 10.21 19.78
C GLN A 137 1.77 9.02 19.18
N TRP A 138 1.79 8.89 17.86
CA TRP A 138 1.21 7.74 17.18
C TRP A 138 2.08 7.30 16.00
N ARG A 139 1.91 6.07 15.58
CA ARG A 139 2.40 5.55 14.30
C ARG A 139 1.43 4.50 13.80
N ILE A 140 1.27 4.42 12.49
CA ILE A 140 0.54 3.35 11.84
C ILE A 140 1.52 2.55 10.98
N ILE A 141 1.38 1.24 11.04
CA ILE A 141 2.12 0.28 10.21
C ILE A 141 1.08 -0.49 9.40
N ILE A 142 1.23 -0.51 8.07
CA ILE A 142 0.38 -1.23 7.14
C ILE A 142 1.26 -2.23 6.41
N ILE A 143 0.85 -3.49 6.35
CA ILE A 143 1.57 -4.56 5.68
C ILE A 143 0.63 -5.17 4.65
N TYR A 144 1.10 -5.27 3.42
CA TYR A 144 0.48 -6.08 2.38
C TYR A 144 1.33 -7.32 2.08
N GLN A 145 0.67 -8.47 2.06
CA GLN A 145 1.20 -9.74 1.61
C GLN A 145 0.19 -10.40 0.66
N ALA A 146 0.69 -11.07 -0.38
CA ALA A 146 -0.13 -11.74 -1.38
C ALA A 146 -0.66 -13.10 -0.89
N LEU A 147 -1.43 -13.07 0.21
CA LEU A 147 -1.99 -14.28 0.83
C LEU A 147 -3.23 -14.78 0.09
N ASP A 148 -3.45 -16.10 0.14
CA ASP A 148 -4.63 -16.75 -0.44
C ASP A 148 -5.93 -16.19 0.14
N ASN A 149 -5.99 -16.10 1.48
CA ASN A 149 -7.13 -15.52 2.18
C ASN A 149 -7.16 -14.00 1.98
N PRO A 150 -8.12 -13.45 1.21
CA PRO A 150 -8.15 -12.02 0.92
C PRO A 150 -8.24 -11.18 2.20
N GLN A 151 -8.98 -11.63 3.21
CA GLN A 151 -9.19 -10.86 4.44
C GLN A 151 -7.94 -10.65 5.30
N MET A 152 -6.86 -11.37 4.98
CA MET A 152 -5.57 -11.27 5.68
C MET A 152 -4.51 -10.53 4.86
N ARG A 153 -4.80 -10.17 3.61
CA ARG A 153 -3.82 -9.57 2.68
C ARG A 153 -3.30 -8.24 3.15
N VAL A 154 -4.17 -7.38 3.69
CA VAL A 154 -3.77 -6.09 4.25
C VAL A 154 -4.00 -6.10 5.76
N GLN A 155 -2.95 -5.83 6.51
CA GLN A 155 -2.98 -5.68 7.96
C GLN A 155 -2.53 -4.26 8.31
N ALA A 156 -3.24 -3.60 9.21
CA ALA A 156 -2.92 -2.27 9.69
C ALA A 156 -2.84 -2.30 11.22
N ARG A 157 -1.85 -1.61 11.80
CA ARG A 157 -1.65 -1.53 13.25
C ARG A 157 -1.39 -0.10 13.66
N LEU A 158 -2.18 0.39 14.60
CA LEU A 158 -1.93 1.61 15.34
C LEU A 158 -1.11 1.30 16.58
N VAL A 159 -0.08 2.10 16.83
CA VAL A 159 0.65 2.16 18.10
C VAL A 159 0.70 3.62 18.53
N ALA A 160 0.22 3.93 19.74
CA ALA A 160 0.20 5.29 20.26
C ALA A 160 0.60 5.36 21.75
N LYS A 161 0.95 6.55 22.22
CA LYS A 161 1.37 6.87 23.61
C LYS A 161 2.40 5.86 24.16
N GLY A 162 3.60 5.81 23.57
CA GLY A 162 4.66 4.91 24.09
C GLY A 162 4.38 3.41 23.98
N SER A 163 3.35 3.01 23.21
CA SER A 163 2.84 1.62 23.05
C SER A 163 1.75 1.20 24.04
N ASP A 164 1.25 2.12 24.86
CA ASP A 164 0.10 1.89 25.75
C ASP A 164 -1.19 1.64 24.96
N ILE A 165 -1.31 2.23 23.77
CA ILE A 165 -2.45 2.06 22.88
C ILE A 165 -1.99 1.24 21.69
N GLN A 166 -2.65 0.10 21.49
CA GLN A 166 -2.44 -0.76 20.34
C GLN A 166 -3.78 -1.22 19.79
N SER A 167 -3.96 -1.07 18.48
CA SER A 167 -5.15 -1.57 17.81
C SER A 167 -4.76 -2.11 16.44
N GLY A 168 -5.38 -3.21 16.05
CA GLY A 168 -5.20 -3.83 14.73
C GLY A 168 -6.43 -3.66 13.86
N GLY A 169 -6.23 -3.63 12.55
CA GLY A 169 -7.25 -3.74 11.53
C GLY A 169 -6.76 -4.67 10.42
N ARG A 170 -7.68 -5.28 9.70
CA ARG A 170 -7.36 -6.15 8.55
C ARG A 170 -8.46 -6.10 7.51
N GLY A 171 -8.13 -6.47 6.28
CA GLY A 171 -9.11 -6.65 5.22
C GLY A 171 -8.49 -7.01 3.87
N ALA A 172 -9.37 -7.17 2.88
CA ALA A 172 -9.00 -7.46 1.50
C ALA A 172 -8.34 -6.30 0.77
N SER A 173 -8.55 -5.07 1.25
CA SER A 173 -8.02 -3.84 0.66
C SER A 173 -7.45 -2.92 1.74
N LEU A 174 -6.67 -1.93 1.29
CA LEU A 174 -6.17 -0.85 2.13
C LEU A 174 -7.30 -0.11 2.85
N GLY A 175 -8.36 0.22 2.11
CA GLY A 175 -9.55 0.86 2.65
C GLY A 175 -10.23 0.02 3.74
N ASP A 176 -10.36 -1.29 3.54
CA ASP A 176 -10.98 -2.18 4.52
C ASP A 176 -10.14 -2.30 5.80
N ALA A 177 -8.83 -2.47 5.66
CA ALA A 177 -7.92 -2.51 6.80
C ALA A 177 -7.95 -1.20 7.60
N CYS A 178 -7.99 -0.05 6.93
CA CYS A 178 -8.09 1.26 7.58
C CYS A 178 -9.44 1.44 8.30
N ARG A 179 -10.58 1.08 7.68
CA ARG A 179 -11.90 1.15 8.33
C ARG A 179 -11.98 0.22 9.54
N SER A 180 -11.46 -0.99 9.39
CA SER A 180 -11.36 -1.98 10.46
C SER A 180 -10.52 -1.45 11.62
N LEU A 181 -9.39 -0.82 11.34
CA LEU A 181 -8.54 -0.18 12.34
C LEU A 181 -9.26 0.96 13.08
N VAL A 182 -9.92 1.87 12.35
CA VAL A 182 -10.69 2.97 12.96
C VAL A 182 -11.76 2.43 13.90
N ARG A 183 -12.50 1.41 13.46
CA ARG A 183 -13.55 0.78 14.27
C ARG A 183 -12.97 0.18 15.55
N ASN A 184 -11.84 -0.52 15.46
CA ASN A 184 -11.21 -1.16 16.61
C ASN A 184 -10.56 -0.16 17.57
N ALA A 185 -10.07 0.97 17.05
CA ALA A 185 -9.50 2.05 17.85
C ALA A 185 -10.55 3.00 18.47
N ALA A 186 -11.84 2.83 18.14
CA ALA A 186 -12.91 3.77 18.52
C ALA A 186 -13.00 4.03 20.03
N ALA A 187 -12.82 3.00 20.86
CA ALA A 187 -12.84 3.14 22.32
C ALA A 187 -11.71 4.05 22.83
N HIS A 188 -10.53 3.98 22.22
CA HIS A 188 -9.39 4.83 22.57
C HIS A 188 -9.64 6.29 22.18
N TYR A 189 -10.23 6.53 21.01
CA TYR A 189 -10.62 7.88 20.59
C TYR A 189 -11.65 8.49 21.55
N ALA A 190 -12.66 7.74 21.96
CA ALA A 190 -13.66 8.19 22.92
C ALA A 190 -13.05 8.50 24.31
N ALA A 191 -12.12 7.66 24.79
CA ALA A 191 -11.45 7.86 26.06
C ALA A 191 -10.61 9.14 26.08
N VAL A 192 -9.86 9.42 25.01
CA VAL A 192 -9.07 10.65 24.89
C VAL A 192 -9.97 11.88 24.83
N SER A 193 -11.06 11.82 24.05
CA SER A 193 -11.98 12.96 23.93
C SER A 193 -12.59 13.34 25.28
N ARG A 194 -12.94 12.37 26.13
CA ARG A 194 -13.42 12.64 27.50
C ARG A 194 -12.34 13.30 28.36
N GLN A 195 -11.12 12.77 28.35
CA GLN A 195 -10.01 13.34 29.11
C GLN A 195 -9.73 14.81 28.75
N GLN A 196 -9.84 15.16 27.46
CA GLN A 196 -9.64 16.54 27.00
C GLN A 196 -10.72 17.50 27.52
N ILE A 197 -11.97 17.04 27.58
CA ILE A 197 -13.08 17.81 28.14
C ILE A 197 -12.88 18.02 29.64
N ASP A 198 -12.54 16.96 30.37
CA ASP A 198 -12.32 17.02 31.82
C ASP A 198 -11.14 17.95 32.17
N SER A 199 -10.03 17.91 31.41
CA SER A 199 -8.90 18.82 31.63
C SER A 199 -9.26 20.28 31.38
N PHE A 200 -10.11 20.55 30.38
CA PHE A 200 -10.53 21.92 30.07
C PHE A 200 -11.34 22.54 31.22
N PHE A 201 -12.21 21.76 31.86
CA PHE A 201 -12.98 22.24 33.02
C PHE A 201 -12.14 22.30 34.30
N ALA A 202 -11.14 21.43 34.45
CA ALA A 202 -10.22 21.48 35.59
C ALA A 202 -9.32 22.72 35.59
N ASP A 203 -8.90 23.20 34.41
CA ASP A 203 -8.06 24.39 34.26
C ASP A 203 -8.86 25.72 34.38
N ALA A 204 -10.20 25.65 34.41
CA ALA A 204 -11.08 26.82 34.46
C ALA A 204 -11.58 27.19 35.87
N LEU A 205 -11.14 26.45 36.90
CA LEU A 205 -11.46 26.66 38.32
C LEU A 205 -10.22 27.10 39.11
#